data_AF-A0A7K2X630-F1
#
_entry.id   AF-A0A7K2X630-F1
#
_cell.length_a   1.000
_cell.length_b   1.000
_cell.length_c   1.000
_cell.angle_alpha   90.00
_cell.angle_beta   90.00
_cell.angle_gamma   90.00
#
_symmetry.space_group_name_H-M   'P 1'
#
loop_
_entity.id
_entity.type
_entity.pdbx_description
1 polymer ?
#
loop_
_entity_poly.entity_id
_entity_poly.type
_entity_poly.pdbx_seq_one_letter_code
_entity_poly.pdbx_strand_id
1 'polypeptide(L)' 'EYRAPAMPESVALVNRLRADGVPAVVSGAGPTVLALAERGTADKVALLAGEGWAANRLDLDASGACVLPLAP' A
#
# COMPACT_ATOMS: atom_id res chain seq x y z
N GLU A 1 16.93 1.63 5.28
CA GLU A 1 17.17 3.08 5.44
C GLU A 1 17.73 3.80 4.22
N TYR A 2 18.42 3.14 3.28
CA TYR A 2 19.06 3.77 2.11
C TYR A 2 18.17 4.73 1.26
N ARG A 3 16.86 4.48 1.14
CA ARG A 3 15.92 5.34 0.37
C ARG A 3 15.14 6.36 1.20
N ALA A 4 15.32 6.36 2.53
CA ALA A 4 14.50 7.17 3.43
C ALA A 4 14.61 8.69 3.19
N PRO A 5 15.78 9.28 2.87
CA PRO A 5 15.88 10.71 2.63
C PRO A 5 15.11 11.19 1.39
N ALA A 6 14.87 10.32 0.41
CA ALA A 6 14.17 10.68 -0.81
C ALA A 6 12.64 10.64 -0.68
N MET A 7 12.10 10.00 0.38
CA MET A 7 10.66 9.74 0.53
C MET A 7 10.21 9.83 2.01
N PRO A 8 10.37 11.00 2.66
CA PRO A 8 10.10 11.16 4.08
C PRO A 8 8.64 10.85 4.46
N GLU A 9 7.67 11.24 3.63
CA GLU A 9 6.25 11.02 3.90
C GLU A 9 5.85 9.54 3.84
N SER A 10 6.35 8.80 2.86
CA SER A 10 6.12 7.35 2.75
C SER A 10 6.71 6.61 3.94
N VAL A 11 7.91 6.99 4.38
CA VAL A 11 8.56 6.39 5.56
C VAL A 11 7.78 6.71 6.83
N ALA A 12 7.33 7.96 6.99
CA ALA A 12 6.50 8.36 8.12
C ALA A 12 5.19 7.56 8.18
N LEU A 13 4.53 7.35 7.02
CA LEU A 13 3.33 6.53 6.95
C LEU A 13 3.60 5.06 7.30
N VAL A 14 4.66 4.46 6.75
CA VAL A 14 5.06 3.07 7.08
C VAL A 14 5.29 2.93 8.59
N ASN A 15 6.00 3.87 9.21
CA ASN A 15 6.26 3.83 10.64
C ASN A 15 4.98 3.96 11.46
N ARG A 16 4.07 4.87 11.06
CA ARG A 16 2.77 5.06 11.73
C ARG A 16 1.91 3.80 11.68
N LEU A 17 1.80 3.17 10.50
CA LEU A 17 1.03 1.94 10.32
C LEU A 17 1.62 0.78 11.14
N ARG A 18 2.94 0.62 11.12
CA ARG A 18 3.62 -0.42 11.91
C ARG A 18 3.46 -0.21 13.42
N ALA A 19 3.45 1.04 13.88
CA ALA A 19 3.17 1.35 15.28
C ALA A 19 1.76 0.93 15.73
N ASP A 20 0.79 0.90 14.80
CA ASP A 20 -0.57 0.39 15.04
C ASP A 20 -0.71 -1.12 14.74
N GLY A 21 0.40 -1.83 14.58
CA GLY A 21 0.43 -3.27 14.34
C GLY A 21 0.14 -3.70 12.90
N VAL A 22 0.06 -2.76 11.95
CA VAL A 22 -0.23 -3.05 10.54
C VAL A 22 1.08 -3.29 9.78
N PRO A 23 1.29 -4.49 9.17
CA PRO A 23 2.46 -4.73 8.34
C PRO A 23 2.44 -3.84 7.09
N ALA A 24 3.41 -2.92 6.99
CA ALA A 24 3.49 -1.97 5.88
C ALA A 24 4.91 -1.84 5.31
N VAL A 25 5.02 -1.55 4.02
CA VAL A 25 6.28 -1.31 3.29
C VAL A 25 6.10 -0.23 2.24
N VAL A 26 7.20 0.38 1.79
CA VAL A 26 7.19 1.16 0.54
C VAL A 26 7.08 0.17 -0.62
N SER A 27 6.12 0.39 -1.51
CA SER A 27 5.88 -0.46 -2.67
C SER A 27 6.91 -0.18 -3.78
N GLY A 28 7.74 -1.16 -4.10
CA GLY A 28 8.74 -1.07 -5.16
C GLY A 28 9.73 0.08 -4.97
N ALA A 29 9.71 1.05 -5.89
CA ALA A 29 10.53 2.26 -5.82
C ALA A 29 9.87 3.41 -5.04
N GLY A 30 8.59 3.29 -4.66
CA GLY A 30 7.80 4.36 -4.03
C GLY A 30 7.21 5.36 -5.03
N PRO A 31 6.44 6.36 -4.55
CA PRO A 31 6.21 6.71 -3.15
C PRO A 31 5.06 5.92 -2.47
N THR A 32 4.37 5.05 -3.20
CA THR A 32 3.22 4.29 -2.68
C THR A 32 3.60 3.41 -1.49
N VAL A 33 2.75 3.36 -0.48
CA VAL A 33 2.86 2.44 0.65
C VAL A 33 1.91 1.26 0.45
N LEU A 34 2.43 0.04 0.57
CA LEU A 34 1.64 -1.18 0.62
C LEU A 34 1.46 -1.58 2.07
N ALA A 35 0.20 -1.73 2.50
CA ALA A 35 -0.17 -2.24 3.81
C ALA A 35 -0.92 -3.56 3.65
N LEU A 36 -0.55 -4.57 4.43
CA LEU A 36 -1.24 -5.86 4.47
C LEU A 36 -2.30 -5.78 5.58
N ALA A 37 -3.56 -5.93 5.19
CA ALA A 37 -4.70 -5.85 6.08
C ALA A 37 -5.69 -6.98 5.78
N GLU A 38 -6.46 -7.37 6.79
CA GLU A 38 -7.59 -8.26 6.58
C GLU A 38 -8.77 -7.49 5.99
N ARG A 39 -9.70 -8.20 5.34
CA ARG A 39 -10.88 -7.59 4.69
C ARG A 39 -11.72 -6.75 5.66
N GLY A 40 -11.75 -7.09 6.95
CA GLY A 40 -12.48 -6.35 7.99
C GLY A 40 -11.72 -5.16 8.58
N THR A 41 -10.41 -5.03 8.35
CA THR A 41 -9.58 -3.96 8.94
C THR A 41 -9.09 -2.94 7.91
N ALA A 42 -9.34 -3.17 6.61
CA ALA A 42 -8.91 -2.30 5.52
C ALA A 42 -9.35 -0.83 5.67
N ASP A 43 -10.58 -0.58 6.12
CA ASP A 43 -11.08 0.80 6.28
C ASP A 43 -10.37 1.53 7.42
N LYS A 44 -10.03 0.82 8.51
CA LYS A 44 -9.20 1.37 9.59
C LYS A 44 -7.81 1.76 9.07
N VAL A 45 -7.21 0.93 8.22
CA VAL A 45 -5.90 1.21 7.61
C VAL A 45 -5.95 2.44 6.70
N ALA A 46 -7.01 2.58 5.91
CA ALA A 46 -7.23 3.76 5.08
C ALA A 46 -7.35 5.04 5.93
N LEU A 47 -8.09 4.99 7.05
CA LEU A 47 -8.21 6.10 7.99
C LEU A 47 -6.86 6.48 8.63
N LEU A 48 -6.02 5.50 8.99
CA LEU A 48 -4.69 5.75 9.56
C LEU A 48 -3.73 6.45 8.59
N ALA A 49 -3.94 6.28 7.28
CA ALA A 49 -3.14 6.97 6.26
C ALA A 49 -3.38 8.49 6.28
N GLY A 50 -4.64 8.90 6.42
CA GLY A 50 -5.06 10.31 6.48
C GLY A 50 -5.32 10.93 5.10
N GLU A 51 -5.81 12.18 5.10
CA GLU A 51 -6.36 12.85 3.91
C GLU A 51 -5.35 13.16 2.79
N GLY A 52 -4.05 13.11 3.09
CA GLY A 52 -2.99 13.29 2.10
C GLY A 52 -2.74 12.06 1.20
N TRP A 53 -3.47 10.96 1.42
CA TRP A 53 -3.24 9.69 0.72
C TRP A 53 -4.51 9.21 0.02
N ALA A 54 -4.36 8.81 -1.24
CA ALA A 54 -5.36 7.99 -1.91
C ALA A 54 -5.22 6.53 -1.45
N ALA A 55 -6.19 6.04 -0.67
CA ALA A 55 -6.20 4.66 -0.19
C ALA A 55 -6.98 3.75 -1.14
N ASN A 56 -6.28 2.81 -1.78
CA ASN A 56 -6.88 1.82 -2.68
C ASN A 56 -6.95 0.46 -1.99
N ARG A 57 -8.16 -0.10 -1.90
CA ARG A 57 -8.37 -1.47 -1.43
C ARG A 57 -8.19 -2.43 -2.60
N LEU A 58 -7.15 -3.25 -2.53
CA LEU A 58 -6.82 -4.23 -3.56
C LEU A 58 -6.89 -5.64 -2.97
N ASP A 59 -7.43 -6.58 -3.74
CA ASP A 59 -7.28 -8.01 -3.48
C ASP A 59 -5.96 -8.51 -4.09
N LEU A 60 -5.50 -9.70 -3.68
CA LEU A 60 -4.34 -10.34 -4.31
C LEU A 60 -4.73 -10.90 -5.68
N ASP A 61 -4.01 -10.49 -6.72
CA ASP A 61 -4.17 -11.06 -8.05
C ASP A 61 -3.46 -12.43 -8.14
N ALA A 62 -4.24 -13.48 -8.36
CA ALA A 62 -3.76 -14.86 -8.49
C ALA A 62 -3.54 -15.30 -9.95
N SER A 63 -3.97 -14.51 -10.93
CA SER A 63 -3.96 -14.86 -12.35
C SER A 63 -2.74 -14.31 -13.08
N GLY A 64 -2.14 -13.23 -12.58
CA GLY A 64 -0.96 -12.60 -13.20
C GLY A 64 -1.23 -12.16 -14.64
N ALA A 65 -0.17 -12.01 -15.44
CA ALA A 65 -0.31 -11.59 -16.84
C ALA A 65 -0.86 -12.73 -17.71
N CYS A 66 -1.90 -12.45 -18.50
CA CYS A 66 -2.49 -13.39 -19.45
C CYS A 66 -2.70 -12.74 -20.83
N VAL A 67 -2.74 -13.55 -21.88
CA VAL A 67 -3.09 -13.10 -23.23
C VAL A 67 -4.62 -13.04 -23.32
N LEU A 68 -5.15 -11.84 -23.56
CA LEU A 68 -6.57 -11.67 -23.83
C LEU A 68 -6.83 -11.74 -25.34
N PRO A 69 -7.95 -12.33 -25.78
CA PRO A 69 -8.37 -12.24 -27.17
C PRO A 69 -8.57 -10.77 -27.52
N LEU A 70 -8.13 -10.37 -28.72
CA LEU A 70 -8.52 -9.09 -29.28
C LEU A 70 -10.04 -9.15 -29.50
N ALA A 71 -10.78 -8.20 -28.94
CA ALA A 71 -12.21 -8.08 -29.23
C ALA A 71 -12.40 -7.90 -30.76
N PRO A 72 -13.46 -8.46 -31.35
CA PRO A 72 -13.75 -8.27 -32.78
C PRO A 72 -13.96 -6.81 -33.13
#